data_AF-A0A1N7K1J5-F1
#
_entry.id   AF-A0A1N7K1J5-F1
#
_cell.length_a   1.000
_cell.length_b   1.000
_cell.length_c   1.000
_cell.angle_alpha   90.00
_cell.angle_beta   90.00
_cell.angle_gamma   90.00
#
_symmetry.space_group_name_H-M   'P 1'
#
loop_
_entity.id
_entity.type
_entity.pdbx_description
1 polymer ?
#
loop_
_entity_poly.entity_id
_entity_poly.type
_entity_poly.pdbx_seq_one_letter_code
_entity_poly.pdbx_strand_id
1 'polypeptide(L)' 'MGKYFLTAKALSDLSDIYEYTYYFWSENQADKYYQNLIDCFQSLAKNPKNWKSV' A
#
# COMPACT_ATOMS: atom_id res chain seq x y z
N MET A 1 -7.37 -4.62 -16.72
CA MET A 1 -7.19 -3.93 -15.43
C MET A 1 -7.10 -5.02 -14.37
N GLY A 2 -5.91 -5.24 -13.80
CA GLY A 2 -5.78 -6.25 -12.75
C GLY A 2 -6.61 -5.85 -11.54
N LYS A 3 -7.35 -6.81 -10.98
CA LYS A 3 -8.03 -6.65 -9.69
C LYS A 3 -7.14 -7.33 -8.65
N TYR A 4 -6.89 -6.65 -7.53
CA TYR A 4 -6.28 -7.24 -6.35
C TYR A 4 -7.25 -7.09 -5.17
N PHE A 5 -7.06 -7.93 -4.17
CA PHE A 5 -7.80 -7.86 -2.91
C PHE A 5 -6.79 -7.91 -1.77
N LEU A 6 -7.04 -7.13 -0.74
CA LEU A 6 -6.26 -7.16 0.49
C LEU A 6 -6.90 -8.15 1.44
N THR A 7 -6.06 -8.97 2.09
CA THR A 7 -6.53 -9.78 3.21
C THR A 7 -6.83 -8.87 4.40
N ALA A 8 -7.61 -9.36 5.37
CA ALA A 8 -7.88 -8.60 6.60
C ALA A 8 -6.58 -8.22 7.32
N LYS A 9 -5.57 -9.10 7.30
CA LYS A 9 -4.25 -8.81 7.86
C LYS A 9 -3.54 -7.68 7.11
N ALA A 10 -3.49 -7.74 5.78
CA ALA A 10 -2.85 -6.69 4.99
C ALA A 10 -3.54 -5.32 5.15
N LEU A 11 -4.86 -5.32 5.37
CA LEU A 11 -5.60 -4.10 5.68
C LEU A 11 -5.21 -3.55 7.07
N SER A 12 -5.08 -4.42 8.08
CA SER A 12 -4.58 -4.03 9.41
C SER A 12 -3.16 -3.47 9.34
N ASP A 13 -2.27 -4.16 8.61
CA ASP A 13 -0.88 -3.72 8.43
C ASP A 13 -0.82 -2.33 7.77
N LEU A 14 -1.71 -2.04 6.80
CA LEU A 14 -1.81 -0.71 6.19
C LEU A 14 -2.29 0.36 7.18
N SER A 15 -3.26 0.03 8.04
CA SER A 15 -3.73 0.94 9.09
C SER A 15 -2.63 1.26 10.08
N ASP A 16 -1.86 0.27 10.54
CA ASP A 16 -0.76 0.46 11.47
C ASP A 16 0.35 1.33 10.86
N ILE A 17 0.68 1.10 9.57
CA ILE A 17 1.63 1.94 8.83
C ILE A 17 1.14 3.38 8.73
N TYR A 18 -0.15 3.58 8.41
CA TYR A 18 -0.73 4.91 8.29
C TYR A 18 -0.70 5.64 9.63
N GLU A 19 -1.15 5.00 10.72
CA GLU A 19 -1.20 5.60 12.05
C GLU A 19 0.19 5.99 12.55
N TYR A 20 1.19 5.13 12.36
CA TYR A 20 2.58 5.47 12.66
C TYR A 20 3.04 6.68 11.85
N THR A 21 2.80 6.69 10.54
CA THR A 21 3.24 7.77 9.66
C THR A 21 2.57 9.09 10.01
N TYR A 22 1.28 9.05 10.35
CA TYR A 22 0.50 10.18 10.81
C TYR A 22 1.08 10.77 12.10
N TYR A 23 1.31 9.93 13.11
CA TYR A 23 1.78 10.35 14.42
C TYR A 23 3.18 10.96 14.38
N PHE A 24 4.09 10.36 13.60
CA PHE A 24 5.49 10.78 13.58
C PHE A 24 5.83 11.81 12.50
N TRP A 25 5.07 11.88 11.41
CA TRP A 25 5.43 12.68 10.24
C TRP A 25 4.32 13.54 9.64
N SER A 26 3.17 13.67 10.32
CA SER A 26 1.96 14.39 9.91
C SER A 26 1.02 13.65 8.95
N GLU A 27 -0.25 14.06 8.98
CA GLU A 27 -1.31 13.59 8.10
C GLU A 27 -0.95 13.67 6.61
N ASN A 28 -0.42 14.82 6.18
CA ASN A 28 -0.01 15.01 4.77
C ASN A 28 1.01 13.97 4.32
N GLN A 29 1.92 13.56 5.21
CA GLN A 29 2.91 12.54 4.90
C GLN A 29 2.29 11.13 4.91
N ALA A 30 1.35 10.87 5.83
CA ALA A 30 0.58 9.63 5.89
C ALA A 30 -0.23 9.41 4.61
N ASP A 31 -0.98 10.41 4.17
CA ASP A 31 -1.79 10.38 2.95
C ASP A 31 -0.93 10.13 1.71
N LYS A 32 0.17 10.87 1.58
CA LYS A 32 1.10 10.70 0.47
C LYS A 32 1.69 9.29 0.44
N TYR A 33 2.10 8.78 1.60
CA TYR A 33 2.71 7.44 1.68
C TYR A 33 1.69 6.33 1.39
N TYR A 34 0.47 6.47 1.92
CA TYR A 34 -0.63 5.56 1.66
C TYR A 34 -0.98 5.50 0.17
N GLN A 35 -1.10 6.65 -0.49
CA GLN A 35 -1.37 6.70 -1.92
C GLN A 35 -0.29 5.99 -2.74
N ASN A 36 1.00 6.19 -2.39
CA ASN A 36 2.11 5.51 -3.06
C ASN A 36 2.02 3.97 -2.94
N LEU A 37 1.58 3.46 -1.78
CA LEU A 37 1.36 2.01 -1.59
C LEU A 37 0.23 1.50 -2.47
N ILE A 38 -0.89 2.22 -2.53
CA ILE A 38 -2.04 1.86 -3.40
C ILE A 38 -1.63 1.86 -4.88
N ASP A 39 -0.87 2.87 -5.31
CA ASP A 39 -0.38 2.97 -6.69
C ASP A 39 0.59 1.82 -7.04
N CYS A 40 1.41 1.41 -6.06
CA CYS A 40 2.27 0.24 -6.19
C CYS A 40 1.44 -1.05 -6.37
N PHE A 41 0.45 -1.30 -5.52
CA PHE A 41 -0.43 -2.48 -5.63
C PHE A 41 -1.17 -2.51 -6.96
N GLN A 42 -1.66 -1.36 -7.42
CA GLN A 42 -2.35 -1.26 -8.70
C GLN A 42 -1.41 -1.54 -9.87
N SER A 43 -0.15 -1.09 -9.79
CA SER A 43 0.88 -1.35 -10.79
C SER A 43 1.28 -2.83 -10.84
N LEU A 44 1.39 -3.48 -9.67
CA LEU A 44 1.64 -4.91 -9.54
C LEU A 44 0.48 -5.74 -10.13
N ALA A 45 -0.76 -5.36 -9.83
CA ALA A 45 -1.94 -6.03 -10.38
C ALA A 45 -2.02 -5.91 -11.91
N LYS A 46 -1.56 -4.79 -12.48
CA LYS A 46 -1.50 -4.60 -13.94
C LYS A 46 -0.45 -5.49 -14.62
N ASN A 47 0.72 -5.67 -14.00
CA ASN A 47 1.86 -6.40 -14.58
C ASN A 47 2.51 -7.40 -13.59
N PRO A 48 1.82 -8.49 -13.23
CA PRO A 48 2.28 -9.42 -12.18
C PRO A 48 3.56 -10.17 -12.55
N LYS A 49 3.91 -10.28 -13.84
CA LYS A 49 5.09 -11.02 -14.33
C LYS A 49 6.41 -10.23 -14.22
N ASN A 50 6.36 -8.93 -13.95
CA ASN A 50 7.55 -8.08 -13.91
C ASN A 50 8.23 -8.03 -12.53
N TRP A 51 7.69 -8.74 -11.55
CA TRP A 51 8.26 -8.78 -10.21
C TRP A 51 9.01 -10.09 -9.97
N LYS A 52 10.15 -9.99 -9.26
CA LYS A 52 10.91 -11.17 -8.85
C LYS A 52 10.15 -11.88 -7.74
N SER A 53 9.71 -13.12 -8.00
CA SER A 53 9.48 -14.07 -6.91
C SER A 53 10.86 -14.42 -6.36
N VAL A 54 11.13 -14.00 -5.13
CA VAL A 54 12.29 -14.49 -4.36
C VAL A 54 11.98 -15.87 -3.78
#